data_AF-A0A2T0K5R9-F1
#
_entry.id   AF-A0A2T0K5R9-F1
#
_cell.length_a   1.000
_cell.length_b   1.000
_cell.length_c   1.000
_cell.angle_alpha   90.00
_cell.angle_beta   90.00
_cell.angle_gamma   90.00
#
_symmetry.space_group_name_H-M   'P 1'
#
loop_
_entity.id
_entity.type
_entity.pdbx_description
1 polymer ?
#
loop_
_entity_poly.entity_id
_entity_poly.type
_entity_poly.pdbx_seq_one_letter_code
_entity_poly.pdbx_strand_id
1 'polypeptide(L)'
;MKIVLAVAALTLTAGCTTVPAVGAEPWHSFGAGCPALGGYRSKGDPRALDTAENYRLLCEYTAADGTDLPLSVMIDRETGSSAADFETSAKSARETGLLVLPLAGVGDDAMVVADPAGRLQPATVVHGETVSRNAILYAKVTGPEPVRTEADVTARAPVLAAVLNEALENLKTR
;
A
#
# COMPACT_ATOMS: atom_id res chain seq x y z
N MET A 1 32.27 30.38 -56.93
CA MET A 1 32.39 30.47 -55.46
C MET A 1 31.10 29.93 -54.86
N LYS A 2 31.15 28.80 -54.16
CA LYS A 2 29.99 28.19 -53.49
C LYS A 2 30.25 28.20 -51.99
N ILE A 3 29.49 29.01 -51.26
CA ILE A 3 29.50 29.05 -49.80
C ILE A 3 28.60 27.92 -49.33
N VAL A 4 29.17 26.93 -48.64
CA VAL A 4 28.42 25.85 -47.99
C VAL A 4 28.11 26.32 -46.57
N LEU A 5 26.82 26.52 -46.29
CA LEU A 5 26.30 26.76 -44.94
C LEU A 5 26.41 25.47 -44.12
N ALA A 6 27.28 25.46 -43.11
CA ALA A 6 27.29 24.40 -42.11
C ALA A 6 26.22 24.71 -41.05
N VAL A 7 25.12 23.95 -41.07
CA VAL A 7 24.11 23.97 -40.01
C VAL A 7 24.68 23.19 -38.82
N ALA A 8 24.98 23.91 -37.74
CA ALA A 8 25.37 23.31 -36.47
C ALA A 8 24.13 22.68 -35.81
N ALA A 9 24.06 21.35 -35.80
CA ALA A 9 23.09 20.61 -35.00
C ALA A 9 23.55 20.63 -33.53
N LEU A 10 22.87 21.43 -32.70
CA LEU A 10 22.93 21.28 -31.24
C LEU A 10 22.26 19.96 -30.87
N THR A 11 23.06 18.93 -30.65
CA THR A 11 22.64 17.73 -29.95
C THR A 11 22.49 18.06 -28.46
N LEU A 12 21.26 18.37 -28.05
CA LEU A 12 20.89 18.35 -26.63
C LEU A 12 21.03 16.91 -26.14
N THR A 13 22.15 16.62 -25.49
CA THR A 13 22.24 15.46 -24.60
C THR A 13 21.42 15.78 -23.36
N ALA A 14 20.11 15.48 -23.44
CA ALA A 14 19.33 15.27 -22.24
C ALA A 14 19.95 14.07 -21.53
N GLY A 15 20.89 14.36 -20.63
CA GLY A 15 21.40 13.39 -19.69
C GLY A 15 20.24 12.96 -18.81
N CYS A 16 19.53 11.91 -19.23
CA CYS A 16 18.81 11.06 -18.30
C CYS A 16 19.88 10.48 -17.38
N THR A 17 20.14 11.16 -16.26
CA THR A 17 20.65 10.50 -15.07
C THR A 17 19.61 9.44 -14.74
N THR A 18 19.83 8.23 -15.22
CA THR A 18 19.26 7.03 -14.61
C THR A 18 19.78 7.05 -13.18
N VAL A 19 18.97 7.58 -12.27
CA VAL A 19 19.12 7.30 -10.85
C VAL A 19 19.13 5.77 -10.79
N PRO A 20 20.22 5.12 -10.36
CA PRO A 20 20.13 3.70 -10.09
C PRO A 20 19.04 3.58 -9.04
N ALA A 21 17.94 2.90 -9.39
CA ALA A 21 17.06 2.34 -8.40
C ALA A 21 17.96 1.43 -7.58
N VAL A 22 18.46 1.93 -6.45
CA VAL A 22 19.04 1.10 -5.41
C VAL A 22 17.89 0.16 -5.08
N GLY A 23 17.96 -1.06 -5.63
CA GLY A 23 16.89 -2.04 -5.54
C GLY A 23 16.66 -2.30 -4.07
N ALA A 24 15.62 -1.66 -3.53
CA ALA A 24 15.28 -1.81 -2.15
C ALA A 24 14.88 -3.29 -1.99
N GLU A 25 15.61 -4.03 -1.15
CA GLU A 25 15.44 -5.48 -1.04
C GLU A 25 13.96 -5.84 -0.85
N PRO A 26 13.42 -6.86 -1.55
CA PRO A 26 12.02 -7.23 -1.36
C PRO A 26 11.76 -7.58 0.12
N TRP A 27 10.56 -7.27 0.61
CA TRP A 27 10.13 -7.78 1.90
C TRP A 27 10.21 -9.30 1.88
N HIS A 28 10.81 -9.88 2.91
CA HIS A 28 11.01 -11.32 3.01
C HIS A 28 9.68 -12.08 2.85
N SER A 29 9.50 -12.72 1.69
CA SER A 29 8.46 -13.73 1.45
C SER A 29 9.07 -15.04 0.93
N PHE A 30 10.27 -15.36 1.39
CA PHE A 30 10.95 -16.62 1.04
C PHE A 30 11.32 -17.36 2.32
N GLY A 31 10.43 -18.25 2.78
CA GLY A 31 10.89 -19.39 3.59
C GLY A 31 9.98 -19.98 4.66
N ALA A 32 9.27 -19.21 5.51
CA ALA A 32 8.71 -19.82 6.73
C ALA A 32 7.60 -19.05 7.48
N GLY A 33 6.65 -18.43 6.77
CA GLY A 33 5.44 -17.87 7.40
C GLY A 33 5.45 -16.35 7.58
N CYS A 34 4.51 -15.85 8.38
CA CYS A 34 4.27 -14.41 8.52
C CYS A 34 5.42 -13.70 9.24
N PRO A 35 5.83 -12.49 8.79
CA PRO A 35 6.84 -11.71 9.48
C PRO A 35 6.38 -11.32 10.89
N ALA A 36 7.30 -11.30 11.85
CA ALA A 36 7.01 -10.79 13.18
C ALA A 36 6.99 -9.26 13.17
N LEU A 37 5.84 -8.64 13.43
CA LEU A 37 5.66 -7.19 13.48
C LEU A 37 5.65 -6.71 14.94
N GLY A 38 6.64 -5.91 15.34
CA GLY A 38 6.67 -5.28 16.65
C GLY A 38 5.45 -4.37 16.82
N GLY A 39 4.71 -4.52 17.92
CA GLY A 39 3.45 -3.81 18.16
C GLY A 39 2.19 -4.59 17.76
N TYR A 40 2.34 -5.71 17.04
CA TYR A 40 1.22 -6.51 16.56
C TYR A 40 1.35 -8.00 16.92
N ARG A 41 0.22 -8.70 17.01
CA ARG A 41 0.12 -10.15 17.26
C ARG A 41 -0.57 -10.82 16.08
N SER A 42 -0.05 -11.96 15.62
CA SER A 42 -0.69 -12.74 14.55
C SER A 42 -2.08 -13.23 14.97
N LYS A 43 -3.07 -13.10 14.09
CA LYS A 43 -4.47 -13.55 14.27
C LYS A 43 -4.70 -15.02 13.91
N GLY A 44 -3.65 -15.79 13.71
CA GLY A 44 -3.72 -17.22 13.40
C GLY A 44 -2.57 -17.66 12.51
N ASP A 45 -2.75 -18.80 11.84
CA ASP A 45 -1.77 -19.30 10.89
C ASP A 45 -1.84 -18.50 9.57
N PRO A 46 -0.68 -18.21 8.94
CA PRO A 46 -0.62 -17.57 7.64
C PRO A 46 -1.50 -18.30 6.63
N ARG A 47 -2.35 -17.57 5.90
CA ARG A 47 -3.08 -18.15 4.78
C ARG A 47 -2.26 -17.91 3.52
N ALA A 48 -1.62 -18.95 3.01
CA ALA A 48 -1.07 -18.90 1.66
C ALA A 48 -2.26 -18.82 0.69
N LEU A 49 -2.41 -17.67 0.03
CA LEU A 49 -3.33 -17.52 -1.08
C LEU A 49 -2.57 -17.93 -2.32
N ASP A 50 -2.65 -19.22 -2.62
CA ASP A 50 -2.09 -19.80 -3.83
C ASP A 50 -3.02 -19.49 -5.00
N THR A 51 -2.92 -18.28 -5.53
CA THR A 51 -3.43 -17.98 -6.87
C THR A 51 -2.34 -18.33 -7.87
N ALA A 52 -2.74 -18.95 -8.98
CA ALA A 52 -1.85 -19.48 -10.02
C ALA A 52 -0.89 -18.45 -10.67
N GLU A 53 -1.01 -17.18 -10.28
CA GLU A 53 -0.30 -16.06 -10.90
C GLU A 53 0.73 -15.39 -9.97
N ASN A 54 0.62 -15.48 -8.62
CA ASN A 54 1.42 -14.60 -7.74
C ASN A 54 1.94 -15.21 -6.42
N TYR A 55 1.53 -16.43 -6.05
CA TYR A 55 1.97 -17.10 -4.80
C TYR A 55 2.02 -16.17 -3.56
N ARG A 56 0.88 -15.62 -3.12
CA ARG A 56 0.85 -14.60 -2.05
C ARG A 56 0.75 -15.20 -0.65
N LEU A 57 1.39 -14.55 0.33
CA LEU A 57 1.15 -14.84 1.75
C LEU A 57 0.26 -13.74 2.35
N LEU A 58 -0.90 -14.13 2.89
CA LEU A 58 -1.77 -13.24 3.67
C LEU A 58 -1.52 -13.46 5.17
N CYS A 59 -1.16 -12.37 5.84
CA CYS A 59 -0.89 -12.33 7.26
C CYS A 59 -1.84 -11.36 7.94
N GLU A 60 -2.64 -11.83 8.89
CA GLU A 60 -3.54 -11.00 9.66
C GLU A 60 -2.97 -10.77 11.06
N TYR A 61 -3.08 -9.54 11.55
CA TYR A 61 -2.60 -9.15 12.87
C TYR A 61 -3.62 -8.29 13.61
N THR A 62 -3.52 -8.27 14.94
CA THR A 62 -4.13 -7.27 15.82
C THR A 62 -3.07 -6.46 16.53
N ALA A 63 -3.42 -5.28 17.02
CA ALA A 63 -2.58 -4.56 17.96
C ALA A 63 -2.28 -5.43 19.20
N ALA A 64 -1.07 -5.30 19.75
CA ALA A 64 -0.60 -6.14 20.85
C ALA A 64 -1.33 -5.90 22.18
N ASP A 65 -2.02 -4.76 22.30
CA ASP A 65 -2.90 -4.39 23.42
C ASP A 65 -4.31 -5.01 23.30
N GLY A 66 -4.60 -5.72 22.21
CA GLY A 66 -5.90 -6.34 21.95
C GLY A 66 -6.92 -5.41 21.28
N THR A 67 -6.54 -4.18 20.93
CA THR A 67 -7.38 -3.29 20.14
C THR A 67 -7.61 -3.89 18.76
N ASP A 68 -8.86 -3.92 18.31
CA ASP A 68 -9.24 -4.50 17.01
C ASP A 68 -8.89 -3.53 15.86
N LEU A 69 -7.59 -3.48 15.57
CA LEU A 69 -7.03 -2.90 14.35
C LEU A 69 -6.53 -4.08 13.50
N PRO A 70 -7.40 -4.70 12.68
CA PRO A 70 -6.95 -5.77 11.81
C PRO A 70 -6.01 -5.16 10.77
N LEU A 71 -4.74 -5.52 10.88
CA LEU A 71 -3.72 -5.28 9.87
C LEU A 71 -3.61 -6.55 9.03
N SER A 72 -3.80 -6.45 7.73
CA SER A 72 -3.55 -7.53 6.78
C SER A 72 -2.35 -7.16 5.93
N VAL A 73 -1.35 -8.02 5.88
CA VAL A 73 -0.17 -7.85 5.03
C VAL A 73 -0.21 -8.92 3.96
N MET A 74 -0.18 -8.50 2.71
CA MET A 74 -0.04 -9.36 1.54
C MET A 74 1.34 -9.13 0.96
N ILE A 75 2.13 -10.19 0.80
CA ILE A 75 3.48 -10.11 0.23
C ILE A 75 3.56 -11.04 -0.98
N ASP A 76 3.95 -10.48 -2.13
CA ASP A 76 4.23 -11.26 -3.33
C ASP A 76 5.58 -11.97 -3.19
N ARG A 77 5.67 -13.18 -3.75
CA ARG A 77 6.96 -13.86 -3.92
C ARG A 77 7.79 -13.25 -5.04
N GLU A 78 7.15 -12.67 -6.04
CA GLU A 78 7.79 -12.01 -7.17
C GLU A 78 7.53 -10.50 -7.13
N THR A 79 8.56 -9.71 -7.42
CA THR A 79 8.46 -8.26 -7.42
C THR A 79 7.57 -7.76 -8.57
N GLY A 80 6.61 -6.88 -8.28
CA GLY A 80 5.90 -6.08 -9.29
C GLY A 80 4.38 -6.24 -9.34
N SER A 81 3.80 -7.32 -8.80
CA SER A 81 2.33 -7.50 -8.80
C SER A 81 1.64 -6.49 -7.89
N SER A 82 2.17 -6.27 -6.69
CA SER A 82 1.55 -5.44 -5.65
C SER A 82 1.15 -4.03 -6.11
N ALA A 83 1.95 -3.38 -6.94
CA ALA A 83 1.62 -2.04 -7.47
C ALA A 83 0.43 -2.09 -8.45
N ALA A 84 0.35 -3.10 -9.31
CA ALA A 84 -0.76 -3.27 -10.23
C ALA A 84 -2.06 -3.65 -9.49
N ASP A 85 -1.97 -4.47 -8.45
CA ASP A 85 -3.09 -4.79 -7.58
C ASP A 85 -3.60 -3.57 -6.81
N PHE A 86 -2.69 -2.72 -6.30
CA PHE A 86 -3.04 -1.47 -5.62
C PHE A 86 -3.84 -0.54 -6.55
N GLU A 87 -3.36 -0.33 -7.77
CA GLU A 87 -4.08 0.46 -8.78
C GLU A 87 -5.45 -0.13 -9.13
N THR A 88 -5.51 -1.46 -9.24
CA THR A 88 -6.77 -2.19 -9.50
C THR A 88 -7.75 -2.04 -8.33
N SER A 89 -7.27 -2.15 -7.09
CA SER A 89 -8.04 -1.92 -5.86
C SER A 89 -8.59 -0.50 -5.82
N ALA A 90 -7.73 0.50 -6.06
CA ALA A 90 -8.11 1.91 -6.06
C ALA A 90 -9.16 2.21 -7.14
N LYS A 91 -8.98 1.67 -8.35
CA LYS A 91 -9.97 1.80 -9.43
C LYS A 91 -11.31 1.16 -9.05
N SER A 92 -11.29 -0.07 -8.56
CA SER A 92 -12.50 -0.80 -8.18
C SER A 92 -13.28 -0.10 -7.06
N ALA A 93 -12.59 0.42 -6.05
CA ALA A 93 -13.20 1.18 -4.96
C ALA A 93 -13.91 2.44 -5.49
N ARG A 94 -13.28 3.21 -6.39
CA ARG A 94 -13.87 4.39 -7.02
C ARG A 94 -15.08 4.04 -7.89
N GLU A 95 -14.97 3.01 -8.73
CA GLU A 95 -16.07 2.57 -9.61
C GLU A 95 -17.29 2.08 -8.82
N THR A 96 -17.08 1.56 -7.60
CA THR A 96 -18.15 1.12 -6.70
C THR A 96 -18.78 2.28 -5.91
N GLY A 97 -18.25 3.50 -6.06
CA GLY A 97 -18.74 4.71 -5.39
C GLY A 97 -18.34 4.79 -3.92
N LEU A 98 -17.20 4.19 -3.54
CA LEU A 98 -16.59 4.42 -2.23
C LEU A 98 -15.86 5.77 -2.23
N LEU A 99 -15.73 6.39 -1.05
CA LEU A 99 -14.84 7.54 -0.91
C LEU A 99 -13.40 7.03 -0.88
N VAL A 100 -12.58 7.49 -1.81
CA VAL A 100 -11.16 7.13 -1.93
C VAL A 100 -10.33 8.39 -1.91
N LEU A 101 -9.54 8.58 -0.86
CA LEU A 101 -8.65 9.73 -0.68
C LEU A 101 -7.20 9.27 -0.66
N PRO A 102 -6.25 10.06 -1.20
CA PRO A 102 -4.83 9.76 -1.06
C PRO A 102 -4.40 9.83 0.41
N LEU A 103 -3.49 8.95 0.81
CA LEU A 103 -2.87 8.94 2.14
C LEU A 103 -1.40 9.34 2.03
N ALA A 104 -1.11 10.62 2.21
CA ALA A 104 0.24 11.14 2.03
C ALA A 104 1.23 10.59 3.07
N GLY A 105 2.47 10.34 2.64
CA GLY A 105 3.58 9.98 3.53
C GLY A 105 3.58 8.54 4.04
N VAL A 106 2.95 7.61 3.30
CA VAL A 106 2.88 6.19 3.62
C VAL A 106 3.26 5.38 2.39
N GLY A 107 4.22 4.45 2.55
CA GLY A 107 4.66 3.55 1.48
C GLY A 107 5.17 4.27 0.22
N ASP A 108 5.09 3.56 -0.92
CA ASP A 108 5.36 4.12 -2.25
C ASP A 108 4.11 4.85 -2.76
N ASP A 109 2.93 4.28 -2.49
CA ASP A 109 1.63 4.92 -2.63
C ASP A 109 0.66 4.38 -1.56
N ALA A 110 -0.35 5.17 -1.22
CA ALA A 110 -1.34 4.81 -0.23
C ALA A 110 -2.66 5.55 -0.40
N MET A 111 -3.74 4.88 -0.02
CA MET A 111 -5.09 5.42 -0.06
C MET A 111 -5.87 5.10 1.22
N VAL A 112 -6.86 5.93 1.48
CA VAL A 112 -7.88 5.71 2.50
C VAL A 112 -9.22 5.49 1.80
N VAL A 113 -9.93 4.44 2.17
CA VAL A 113 -11.21 4.04 1.60
C VAL A 113 -12.29 3.99 2.68
N ALA A 114 -13.43 4.61 2.41
CA ALA A 114 -14.61 4.56 3.27
C ALA A 114 -15.89 4.31 2.47
N ASP A 115 -16.89 3.74 3.14
CA ASP A 115 -18.23 3.53 2.59
C ASP A 115 -19.26 4.31 3.41
N PRO A 116 -19.51 5.59 3.06
CA PRO A 116 -20.48 6.40 3.77
C PRO A 116 -21.90 5.83 3.78
N ALA A 117 -22.23 5.05 2.76
CA ALA A 117 -23.56 4.47 2.58
C ALA A 117 -23.73 3.14 3.34
N GLY A 118 -22.66 2.56 3.88
CA GLY A 118 -22.71 1.33 4.65
C GLY A 118 -23.11 0.09 3.82
N ARG A 119 -22.85 0.09 2.50
CA ARG A 119 -23.34 -0.92 1.54
C ARG A 119 -22.47 -2.19 1.53
N LEU A 120 -21.17 -2.00 1.59
CA LEU A 120 -20.14 -3.04 1.51
C LEU A 120 -19.41 -3.24 2.83
N GLN A 121 -19.27 -2.17 3.62
CA GLN A 121 -18.67 -2.19 4.94
C GLN A 121 -19.44 -1.24 5.87
N PRO A 122 -19.41 -1.43 7.19
CA PRO A 122 -20.10 -0.52 8.11
C PRO A 122 -19.58 0.92 7.92
N ALA A 123 -20.50 1.90 7.92
CA ALA A 123 -20.14 3.32 7.80
C ALA A 123 -19.25 3.81 8.96
N THR A 124 -19.08 3.02 10.02
CA THR A 124 -18.16 3.29 11.13
C THR A 124 -16.71 2.89 10.84
N VAL A 125 -16.43 2.26 9.71
CA VAL A 125 -15.12 1.68 9.36
C VAL A 125 -14.45 2.49 8.25
N VAL A 126 -13.15 2.72 8.42
CA VAL A 126 -12.26 3.25 7.38
C VAL A 126 -11.11 2.29 7.16
N HIS A 127 -10.79 2.03 5.90
CA HIS A 127 -9.65 1.20 5.51
C HIS A 127 -8.53 2.09 5.00
N GLY A 128 -7.29 1.74 5.33
CA GLY A 128 -6.10 2.25 4.66
C GLY A 128 -5.47 1.11 3.87
N GLU A 129 -5.02 1.39 2.66
CA GLU A 129 -4.26 0.47 1.84
C GLU A 129 -2.98 1.18 1.39
N THR A 130 -1.84 0.51 1.45
CA THR A 130 -0.57 1.03 0.92
C THR A 130 0.18 -0.06 0.22
N VAL A 131 0.90 0.32 -0.83
CA VAL A 131 1.90 -0.53 -1.49
C VAL A 131 3.29 -0.04 -1.15
N SER A 132 4.20 -0.97 -0.86
CA SER A 132 5.62 -0.69 -0.81
C SER A 132 6.42 -1.90 -1.26
N ARG A 133 7.31 -1.72 -2.24
CA ARG A 133 8.11 -2.80 -2.85
C ARG A 133 7.21 -3.92 -3.41
N ASN A 134 7.22 -5.09 -2.79
CA ASN A 134 6.45 -6.29 -3.16
C ASN A 134 5.34 -6.62 -2.14
N ALA A 135 4.95 -5.68 -1.28
CA ALA A 135 3.86 -5.89 -0.33
C ALA A 135 2.76 -4.85 -0.48
N ILE A 136 1.54 -5.31 -0.20
CA ILE A 136 0.37 -4.47 0.05
C ILE A 136 -0.04 -4.67 1.50
N LEU A 137 -0.21 -3.56 2.21
CA LEU A 137 -0.67 -3.55 3.58
C LEU A 137 -2.07 -2.92 3.63
N TYR A 138 -2.97 -3.57 4.35
CA TYR A 138 -4.32 -3.11 4.64
C TYR A 138 -4.45 -2.92 6.13
N ALA A 139 -4.90 -1.74 6.57
CA ALA A 139 -5.26 -1.47 7.95
C ALA A 139 -6.73 -1.05 8.02
N LYS A 140 -7.41 -1.37 9.12
CA LYS A 140 -8.77 -0.90 9.37
C LYS A 140 -8.85 -0.20 10.72
N VAL A 141 -9.59 0.90 10.74
CA VAL A 141 -9.95 1.61 11.96
C VAL A 141 -11.46 1.67 12.05
N THR A 142 -12.00 1.14 13.15
CA THR A 142 -13.42 1.24 13.49
C THR A 142 -13.61 2.33 14.52
N GLY A 143 -14.42 3.34 14.20
CA GLY A 143 -14.76 4.42 15.11
C GLY A 143 -16.18 4.27 15.68
N PRO A 144 -16.54 5.03 16.74
CA PRO A 144 -17.89 5.02 17.30
C PRO A 144 -18.90 5.76 16.41
N GLU A 145 -18.44 6.71 15.59
CA GLU A 145 -19.29 7.54 14.74
C GLU A 145 -19.26 7.07 13.27
N PRO A 146 -20.36 7.21 12.52
CA PRO A 146 -20.36 6.98 11.08
C PRO A 146 -19.53 8.04 10.33
N VAL A 147 -18.78 7.59 9.34
CA VAL A 147 -18.08 8.39 8.34
C VAL A 147 -19.08 8.74 7.24
N ARG A 148 -19.32 10.02 7.00
CA ARG A 148 -20.30 10.48 6.01
C ARG A 148 -19.70 11.35 4.91
N THR A 149 -18.54 11.94 5.18
CA THR A 149 -17.90 12.95 4.35
C THR A 149 -16.42 12.68 4.18
N GLU A 150 -15.79 13.34 3.21
CA GLU A 150 -14.33 13.33 3.07
C GLU A 150 -13.63 13.85 4.33
N ALA A 151 -14.20 14.86 5.00
CA ALA A 151 -13.62 15.40 6.24
C ALA A 151 -13.54 14.34 7.36
N ASP A 152 -14.55 13.47 7.47
CA ASP A 152 -14.56 12.37 8.44
C ASP A 152 -13.46 11.34 8.12
N VAL A 153 -13.22 11.10 6.83
CA VAL A 153 -12.12 10.23 6.35
C VAL A 153 -10.77 10.86 6.67
N THR A 154 -10.58 12.14 6.35
CA THR A 154 -9.36 12.89 6.62
C THR A 154 -9.05 12.93 8.13
N ALA A 155 -10.06 13.04 8.99
CA ALA A 155 -9.86 13.01 10.44
C ALA A 155 -9.30 11.67 10.96
N ARG A 156 -9.53 10.56 10.23
CA ARG A 156 -9.06 9.21 10.58
C ARG A 156 -7.78 8.80 9.87
N ALA A 157 -7.42 9.49 8.79
CA ALA A 157 -6.22 9.25 8.01
C ALA A 157 -4.92 9.22 8.84
N PRO A 158 -4.70 10.10 9.86
CA PRO A 158 -3.47 10.05 10.66
C PRO A 158 -3.29 8.74 11.43
N VAL A 159 -4.38 8.14 11.93
CA VAL A 159 -4.32 6.86 12.65
C VAL A 159 -3.93 5.73 11.70
N LEU A 160 -4.54 5.70 10.51
CA LEU A 160 -4.19 4.73 9.47
C LEU A 160 -2.74 4.90 9.00
N ALA A 161 -2.30 6.14 8.78
CA ALA A 161 -0.92 6.41 8.39
C ALA A 161 0.08 5.95 9.45
N ALA A 162 -0.21 6.18 10.74
CA ALA A 162 0.66 5.73 11.83
C ALA A 162 0.77 4.20 11.85
N VAL A 163 -0.36 3.48 11.77
CA VAL A 163 -0.38 2.00 11.76
C VAL A 163 0.37 1.43 10.56
N LEU A 164 0.11 1.97 9.36
CA LEU A 164 0.75 1.48 8.13
C LEU A 164 2.25 1.78 8.13
N ASN A 165 2.67 2.98 8.55
CA ASN A 165 4.09 3.31 8.66
C ASN A 165 4.82 2.47 9.69
N GLU A 166 4.22 2.24 10.88
CA GLU A 166 4.79 1.33 11.88
C GLU A 166 4.96 -0.08 11.31
N ALA A 167 3.97 -0.59 10.60
CA ALA A 167 4.05 -1.90 9.96
C ALA A 167 5.15 -1.95 8.89
N LEU A 168 5.25 -0.94 8.03
CA LEU A 168 6.31 -0.84 7.01
C LEU A 168 7.70 -0.75 7.63
N GLU A 169 7.90 0.01 8.71
CA GLU A 169 9.19 0.10 9.41
C GLU A 169 9.58 -1.23 10.07
N ASN A 170 8.61 -1.97 10.62
CA ASN A 170 8.85 -3.30 11.16
C ASN A 170 9.18 -4.34 10.06
N LEU A 171 8.66 -4.15 8.85
CA LEU A 171 9.04 -4.96 7.68
C LEU A 171 10.43 -4.60 7.14
N LYS A 172 10.87 -3.33 7.30
CA LYS A 172 12.20 -2.82 6.89
C LYS A 172 13.38 -3.39 7.64
N THR A 173 13.21 -3.64 8.93
CA THR A 173 14.31 -3.80 9.88
C THR A 173 14.81 -5.23 10.01
N ARG A 174 14.42 -6.12 9.10
CA ARG A 174 14.76 -7.55 9.15
C ARG A 174 15.31 -8.05 7.83
#